data_AF-A0A940V683-F1
#
_entry.id   AF-A0A940V683-F1
#
_cell.length_a   1.000
_cell.length_b   1.000
_cell.length_c   1.000
_cell.angle_alpha   90.00
_cell.angle_beta   90.00
_cell.angle_gamma   90.00
#
_symmetry.space_group_name_H-M   'P 1'
#
loop_
_entity.id
_entity.type
_entity.pdbx_description
1 polymer ?
#
loop_
_entity_poly.entity_id
_entity_poly.type
_entity_poly.pdbx_seq_one_letter_code
_entity_poly.pdbx_strand_id
1 'polypeptide(L)'
;QALFFSHGGLTTLGANTLTMGVFGGFVGWGLFWGLRRVKMNLFWAGFLAGLIGDIAIYVGTSTQLALAIHGTHPFREVLQAILIVFIPTQWPIAILEGIFTGLVLKYIAEHRPDILIMLRVLPASESTKKEVLEKYPSSTLSERGKHS
;
A
#
# COMPACT_ATOMS: atom_id res chain seq x y z
N GLN A 1 -10.09 4.24 15.27
CA GLN A 1 -9.88 5.53 16.00
C GLN A 1 -11.12 6.43 15.99
N ALA A 2 -12.09 6.20 15.10
CA ALA A 2 -13.38 6.91 15.07
C ALA A 2 -14.27 6.75 16.31
N LEU A 3 -14.31 5.54 16.89
CA LEU A 3 -15.26 5.21 17.95
C LEU A 3 -14.88 5.78 19.33
N PHE A 4 -13.59 6.12 19.54
CA PHE A 4 -13.07 6.59 20.82
C PHE A 4 -12.97 8.12 20.93
N PHE A 5 -13.07 8.87 19.82
CA PHE A 5 -13.02 10.33 19.78
C PHE A 5 -14.29 10.89 19.14
N SER A 6 -15.42 10.63 19.81
CA SER A 6 -16.79 11.04 19.42
C SER A 6 -16.97 12.57 19.34
N HIS A 7 -16.29 13.22 18.40
CA HIS A 7 -16.42 14.65 18.09
C HIS A 7 -16.03 14.99 16.63
N GLY A 8 -16.50 14.17 15.69
CA GLY A 8 -16.48 14.45 14.26
C GLY A 8 -17.45 13.51 13.55
N GLY A 9 -18.50 14.03 12.94
CA GLY A 9 -19.69 13.28 12.52
C GLY A 9 -19.38 12.01 11.71
N LEU A 10 -20.18 10.96 11.94
CA LEU A 10 -20.11 9.66 11.27
C LEU A 10 -20.02 9.76 9.74
N THR A 11 -20.60 10.80 9.15
CA THR A 11 -20.55 11.11 7.71
C THR A 11 -19.16 11.55 7.23
N THR A 12 -18.45 12.36 8.02
CA THR A 12 -17.07 12.82 7.74
C THR A 12 -16.04 11.70 7.95
N LEU A 13 -16.30 10.83 8.93
CA LEU A 13 -15.51 9.62 9.17
C LEU A 13 -15.63 8.59 8.03
N GLY A 14 -16.83 8.42 7.46
CA GLY A 14 -17.04 7.59 6.27
C GLY A 14 -16.27 8.12 5.06
N ALA A 15 -16.32 9.44 4.83
CA ALA A 15 -15.58 10.09 3.75
C ALA A 15 -14.05 9.94 3.91
N ASN A 16 -13.50 10.16 5.11
CA ASN A 16 -12.07 9.99 5.39
C ASN A 16 -11.64 8.53 5.30
N THR A 17 -12.43 7.58 5.78
CA THR A 17 -12.10 6.15 5.71
C THR A 17 -12.15 5.63 4.27
N LEU A 18 -13.09 6.13 3.46
CA LEU A 18 -13.12 5.83 2.03
C LEU A 18 -11.90 6.43 1.31
N THR A 19 -11.48 7.65 1.62
CA THR A 19 -10.26 8.22 1.01
C THR A 19 -9.00 7.50 1.48
N MET A 20 -8.84 7.29 2.78
CA MET A 20 -7.66 6.64 3.34
C MET A 20 -7.55 5.17 2.93
N GLY A 21 -8.68 4.44 2.94
CA GLY A 21 -8.70 3.02 2.60
C GLY A 21 -8.73 2.75 1.10
N VAL A 22 -9.56 3.48 0.34
CA VAL A 22 -9.76 3.23 -1.09
C VAL A 22 -8.74 4.01 -1.93
N PHE A 23 -8.56 5.31 -1.74
CA PHE A 23 -7.60 6.05 -2.56
C PHE A 23 -6.16 5.69 -2.21
N GLY A 24 -5.80 5.69 -0.92
CA GLY A 24 -4.45 5.31 -0.48
C GLY A 24 -4.10 3.86 -0.83
N GLY A 25 -4.99 2.93 -0.48
CA GLY A 25 -4.78 1.50 -0.70
C GLY A 25 -4.69 1.11 -2.18
N PHE A 26 -5.62 1.59 -3.03
CA PHE A 26 -5.60 1.23 -4.46
C PHE A 26 -4.47 1.91 -5.23
N VAL A 27 -4.18 3.19 -4.95
CA VAL A 27 -3.07 3.90 -5.61
C VAL A 27 -1.73 3.30 -5.20
N GLY A 28 -1.52 3.08 -3.90
CA GLY A 28 -0.31 2.44 -3.39
C GLY A 28 -0.11 1.03 -3.94
N TRP A 29 -1.16 0.20 -3.95
CA TRP A 29 -1.11 -1.16 -4.50
C TRP A 29 -0.87 -1.18 -6.01
N GLY A 30 -1.59 -0.36 -6.77
CA GLY A 30 -1.43 -0.28 -8.23
C GLY A 30 -0.03 0.19 -8.62
N LEU A 31 0.50 1.20 -7.91
CA LEU A 31 1.85 1.67 -8.11
C LEU A 31 2.88 0.59 -7.73
N PHE A 32 2.74 -0.03 -6.56
CA PHE A 32 3.61 -1.13 -6.14
C PHE A 32 3.66 -2.24 -7.19
N TRP A 33 2.50 -2.70 -7.67
CA TRP A 33 2.40 -3.74 -8.67
C TRP A 33 3.05 -3.35 -10.01
N GLY A 34 2.83 -2.11 -10.48
CA GLY A 34 3.48 -1.58 -11.67
C GLY A 34 5.01 -1.48 -11.53
N LEU A 35 5.48 -1.04 -10.37
CA LEU A 35 6.92 -0.95 -10.05
C LEU A 35 7.58 -2.33 -9.97
N ARG A 36 6.86 -3.34 -9.47
CA ARG A 36 7.33 -4.72 -9.45
C ARG A 36 7.38 -5.35 -10.85
N ARG A 37 6.48 -4.96 -11.76
CA ARG A 37 6.51 -5.39 -13.18
C ARG A 37 7.76 -4.92 -13.91
N VAL A 38 8.25 -3.72 -13.61
CA VAL A 38 9.51 -3.20 -14.16
C VAL A 38 10.75 -3.66 -13.38
N LYS A 39 10.61 -4.67 -12.51
CA LYS A 39 11.67 -5.29 -11.71
C LYS A 39 12.40 -4.31 -10.77
N MET A 40 11.75 -3.23 -10.34
CA MET A 40 12.36 -2.28 -9.41
C MET A 40 12.63 -2.95 -8.06
N ASN A 41 13.74 -2.59 -7.40
CA ASN A 41 14.10 -3.11 -6.08
C ASN A 41 12.92 -2.99 -5.09
N LEU A 42 12.70 -4.04 -4.29
CA LEU A 42 11.57 -4.15 -3.38
C LEU A 42 11.48 -2.99 -2.38
N PHE A 43 12.63 -2.54 -1.85
CA PHE A 43 12.68 -1.36 -0.98
C PHE A 43 12.12 -0.11 -1.69
N TRP A 44 12.64 0.19 -2.88
CA TRP A 44 12.19 1.36 -3.64
C TRP A 44 10.73 1.23 -4.11
N ALA A 45 10.29 0.00 -4.41
CA ALA A 45 8.90 -0.26 -4.79
C ALA A 45 7.95 0.02 -3.63
N GLY A 46 8.31 -0.42 -2.41
CA GLY A 46 7.59 -0.09 -1.19
C GLY A 46 7.64 1.40 -0.84
N PHE A 47 8.82 2.00 -0.94
CA PHE A 47 9.01 3.43 -0.66
C PHE A 47 8.13 4.32 -1.52
N LEU A 48 8.16 4.13 -2.84
CA LEU A 48 7.33 4.91 -3.75
C LEU A 48 5.84 4.59 -3.58
N ALA A 49 5.48 3.33 -3.32
CA ALA A 49 4.10 2.95 -3.05
C ALA A 49 3.53 3.67 -1.80
N GLY A 50 4.28 3.69 -0.70
CA GLY A 50 3.91 4.41 0.53
C GLY A 50 3.86 5.92 0.31
N LEU A 51 4.92 6.50 -0.24
CA LEU A 51 5.02 7.96 -0.48
C LEU A 51 3.89 8.48 -1.36
N ILE A 52 3.63 7.83 -2.51
CA ILE A 52 2.59 8.26 -3.44
C ILE A 52 1.19 7.92 -2.91
N GLY A 53 1.05 6.81 -2.18
CA GLY A 53 -0.18 6.48 -1.46
C GLY A 53 -0.58 7.60 -0.49
N ASP A 54 0.35 8.06 0.34
CA ASP A 54 0.13 9.14 1.30
C ASP A 54 -0.16 10.48 0.62
N ILE A 55 0.53 10.80 -0.49
CA ILE A 55 0.21 11.99 -1.29
C ILE A 55 -1.21 11.90 -1.87
N ALA A 56 -1.63 10.73 -2.35
CA ALA A 56 -2.99 10.54 -2.87
C ALA A 56 -4.05 10.70 -1.77
N ILE A 57 -3.79 10.15 -0.58
CA ILE A 57 -4.64 10.37 0.61
C ILE A 57 -4.71 11.85 0.94
N TYR A 58 -3.57 12.54 0.94
CA TYR A 58 -3.49 13.96 1.25
C TYR A 58 -4.33 14.81 0.29
N VAL A 59 -4.17 14.59 -1.03
CA VAL A 59 -4.94 15.32 -2.05
C VAL A 59 -6.43 15.01 -1.92
N GLY A 60 -6.81 13.75 -1.70
CA GLY A 60 -8.20 13.35 -1.51
C GLY A 60 -8.82 14.00 -0.27
N THR A 61 -8.11 13.99 0.86
CA THR A 61 -8.57 14.59 2.12
C THR A 61 -8.69 16.11 2.00
N SER A 62 -7.71 16.75 1.33
CA SER A 62 -7.75 18.20 1.07
C SER A 62 -8.94 18.58 0.18
N THR A 63 -9.26 17.75 -0.81
CA THR A 63 -10.43 17.92 -1.68
C THR A 63 -11.72 17.80 -0.88
N GLN A 64 -11.84 16.79 -0.01
CA GLN A 64 -13.00 16.61 0.87
C GLN A 64 -13.18 17.78 1.83
N LEU A 65 -12.09 18.25 2.44
CA LEU A 65 -12.14 19.39 3.34
C LEU A 65 -12.54 20.66 2.60
N ALA A 66 -11.98 20.92 1.42
CA ALA A 66 -12.36 22.06 0.58
C ALA A 66 -13.84 22.01 0.20
N LEU A 67 -14.37 20.85 -0.20
CA LEU A 67 -15.80 20.67 -0.48
C LEU A 67 -16.67 20.90 0.77
N ALA A 68 -16.18 20.57 1.96
CA ALA A 68 -16.93 20.74 3.19
C ALA A 68 -16.99 22.20 3.68
N ILE A 69 -15.93 23.00 3.43
CA ILE A 69 -15.78 24.32 4.07
C ILE A 69 -15.75 25.50 3.09
N HIS A 70 -15.80 25.29 1.77
CA HIS A 70 -15.64 26.41 0.82
C HIS A 70 -16.72 27.48 0.93
N GLY A 71 -17.95 27.12 1.35
CA GLY A 71 -19.04 28.07 1.55
C GLY A 71 -19.27 28.95 0.31
N THR A 72 -19.14 30.26 0.48
CA THR A 72 -19.27 31.26 -0.59
C THR A 72 -17.96 31.55 -1.33
N HIS A 73 -16.81 31.07 -0.84
CA HIS A 73 -15.53 31.24 -1.50
C HIS A 73 -15.38 30.29 -2.69
N PRO A 74 -14.59 30.67 -3.73
CA PRO A 74 -14.27 29.77 -4.83
C PRO A 74 -13.59 28.49 -4.33
N PHE A 75 -14.14 27.33 -4.68
CA PHE A 75 -13.62 26.02 -4.28
C PHE A 75 -12.11 25.86 -4.53
N ARG A 76 -11.63 26.34 -5.68
CA ARG A 76 -10.21 26.26 -6.06
C ARG A 76 -9.30 27.01 -5.08
N GLU A 77 -9.72 28.19 -4.61
CA GLU A 77 -8.92 29.00 -3.67
C GLU A 77 -8.80 28.31 -2.32
N VAL A 78 -9.91 27.77 -1.81
CA VAL A 78 -9.95 27.04 -0.54
C VAL A 78 -9.14 25.75 -0.64
N LEU A 79 -9.26 25.00 -1.74
CA LEU A 79 -8.46 23.80 -2.00
C LEU A 79 -6.96 24.12 -2.02
N GLN A 80 -6.55 25.19 -2.71
CA GLN A 80 -5.15 25.61 -2.77
C GLN A 80 -4.61 26.00 -1.39
N ALA A 81 -5.40 26.74 -0.60
CA ALA A 81 -5.02 27.11 0.76
C ALA A 81 -4.80 25.87 1.65
N ILE A 82 -5.71 24.90 1.60
CA ILE A 82 -5.58 23.63 2.34
C ILE A 82 -4.36 22.84 1.85
N LEU A 83 -4.19 22.71 0.54
CA LEU A 83 -3.05 22.00 -0.04
C LEU A 83 -1.70 22.63 0.28
N ILE A 84 -1.64 23.92 0.64
CA ILE A 84 -0.39 24.59 1.01
C ILE A 84 -0.16 24.49 2.52
N VAL A 85 -1.20 24.74 3.32
CA VAL A 85 -1.06 24.82 4.78
C VAL A 85 -0.66 23.48 5.41
N PHE A 86 -1.06 22.37 4.80
CA PHE A 86 -0.76 21.03 5.30
C PHE A 86 0.61 20.49 4.82
N ILE A 87 1.27 21.10 3.81
CA ILE A 87 2.59 20.65 3.29
C ILE A 87 3.62 20.37 4.39
N PRO A 88 3.84 21.26 5.38
CA PRO A 88 4.89 21.07 6.39
C PRO A 88 4.68 19.82 7.26
N THR A 89 3.45 19.30 7.33
CA THR A 89 3.13 18.10 8.10
C THR A 89 3.04 16.86 7.21
N GLN A 90 2.42 16.97 6.03
CA GLN A 90 2.15 15.81 5.18
C GLN A 90 3.39 15.31 4.46
N TRP A 91 4.29 16.19 4.03
CA TRP A 91 5.53 15.77 3.37
C TRP A 91 6.45 14.96 4.30
N PRO A 92 6.73 15.40 5.55
CA PRO A 92 7.51 14.58 6.47
C PRO A 92 6.87 13.23 6.76
N ILE A 93 5.55 13.18 6.98
CA ILE A 93 4.84 11.92 7.25
C ILE A 93 4.95 10.97 6.05
N ALA A 94 4.68 11.46 4.84
CA ALA A 94 4.71 10.64 3.63
C ALA A 94 6.11 10.05 3.34
N ILE A 95 7.17 10.83 3.61
CA ILE A 95 8.55 10.34 3.48
C ILE A 95 8.85 9.27 4.53
N LEU A 96 8.47 9.49 5.78
CA LEU A 96 8.68 8.54 6.87
C LEU A 96 7.94 7.22 6.62
N GLU A 97 6.68 7.30 6.19
CA GLU A 97 5.86 6.14 5.86
C GLU A 97 6.40 5.38 4.65
N GLY A 98 6.88 6.09 3.62
CA GLY A 98 7.58 5.49 2.50
C GLY A 98 8.82 4.71 2.97
N ILE A 99 9.67 5.32 3.79
CA ILE A 99 10.87 4.64 4.32
C ILE A 99 10.47 3.41 5.11
N PHE A 100 9.50 3.56 6.02
CA PHE A 100 9.00 2.47 6.84
C PHE A 100 8.47 1.31 5.98
N THR A 101 7.62 1.60 4.99
CA THR A 101 7.06 0.61 4.07
C THR A 101 8.17 -0.11 3.29
N GLY A 102 9.13 0.63 2.74
CA GLY A 102 10.27 0.05 2.02
C GLY A 102 11.10 -0.89 2.90
N LEU A 103 11.37 -0.48 4.15
CA LEU A 103 12.12 -1.28 5.13
C LEU A 103 11.35 -2.54 5.54
N VAL A 104 10.05 -2.44 5.82
CA VAL A 104 9.20 -3.58 6.19
C VAL A 104 9.18 -4.61 5.06
N LEU A 105 9.00 -4.19 3.81
CA LEU A 105 9.02 -5.14 2.68
C LEU A 105 10.37 -5.80 2.50
N LYS A 106 11.47 -5.04 2.66
CA LYS A 106 12.83 -5.59 2.62
C LYS A 106 13.03 -6.61 3.74
N TYR A 107 12.64 -6.27 4.97
CA TYR A 107 12.77 -7.14 6.14
C TYR A 107 11.99 -8.44 5.98
N ILE A 108 10.75 -8.37 5.49
CA ILE A 108 9.92 -9.54 5.16
C ILE A 108 10.60 -10.39 4.09
N ALA A 109 11.19 -9.78 3.05
CA ALA A 109 11.91 -10.55 2.03
C ALA A 109 13.13 -11.30 2.57
N GLU A 110 13.81 -10.74 3.57
CA GLU A 110 15.01 -11.34 4.17
C GLU A 110 14.66 -12.45 5.18
N HIS A 111 13.58 -12.29 5.96
CA HIS A 111 13.27 -13.19 7.08
C HIS A 111 12.08 -14.14 6.81
N ARG A 112 11.19 -13.76 5.90
CA ARG A 112 9.93 -14.46 5.56
C ARG A 112 9.64 -14.38 4.05
N PRO A 113 10.56 -14.83 3.17
CA PRO A 113 10.36 -14.75 1.71
C PRO A 113 9.15 -15.55 1.24
N ASP A 114 8.72 -16.56 2.01
CA ASP A 114 7.50 -17.35 1.85
C ASP A 114 6.25 -16.48 1.67
N ILE A 115 6.13 -15.36 2.41
CA ILE A 115 4.98 -14.45 2.32
C ILE A 115 4.93 -13.76 0.95
N LEU A 116 6.07 -13.31 0.42
CA LEU A 116 6.14 -12.61 -0.86
C LEU A 116 5.97 -13.54 -2.07
N ILE A 117 6.34 -14.81 -1.90
CA ILE A 117 6.11 -15.87 -2.88
C ILE A 117 4.62 -16.26 -2.89
N MET A 118 4.01 -16.39 -1.71
CA MET A 118 2.57 -16.65 -1.57
C MET A 118 1.73 -15.51 -2.17
N LEU A 119 2.18 -14.26 -2.03
CA LEU A 119 1.58 -13.07 -2.64
C LEU A 119 1.93 -12.88 -4.12
N ARG A 120 2.70 -13.80 -4.75
CA ARG A 120 3.18 -13.74 -6.15
C ARG A 120 3.96 -12.46 -6.50
N VAL A 121 4.55 -11.79 -5.51
CA VAL A 121 5.35 -10.56 -5.69
C VAL A 121 6.79 -10.88 -6.10
N LEU A 122 7.28 -12.06 -5.73
CA LEU A 122 8.54 -12.64 -6.16
C LEU A 122 8.28 -13.93 -6.96
N PRO A 123 9.08 -14.24 -8.00
CA PRO A 123 9.06 -15.57 -8.60
C PRO A 123 9.42 -16.60 -7.51
N ALA A 124 8.75 -17.76 -7.52
CA ALA A 124 8.97 -18.82 -6.53
C ALA A 124 10.47 -19.11 -6.36
N SER A 125 10.97 -18.97 -5.13
CA SER A 125 12.38 -19.18 -4.82
C SER A 125 12.73 -20.67 -4.86
N GLU A 126 14.01 -20.97 -5.09
CA GLU A 126 14.54 -22.34 -4.96
C GLU A 126 14.34 -22.93 -3.56
N SER A 127 14.16 -22.11 -2.51
CA SER A 127 13.82 -22.60 -1.16
C SER A 127 12.40 -23.18 -1.10
N THR A 128 11.41 -22.57 -1.78
CA THR A 128 10.05 -23.13 -1.88
C THR A 128 10.03 -24.40 -2.71
N LYS A 129 10.82 -24.47 -3.79
CA LYS A 129 10.98 -25.72 -4.55
C LYS A 129 11.63 -26.81 -3.70
N LYS A 130 12.69 -26.49 -2.95
CA LYS A 130 13.35 -27.44 -2.04
C LYS A 130 12.39 -27.93 -0.97
N GLU A 131 11.63 -27.05 -0.32
CA GLU A 131 10.67 -27.43 0.72
C GLU A 131 9.52 -28.31 0.16
N VAL A 132 9.05 -28.04 -1.06
CA VAL A 132 8.05 -28.89 -1.75
C VAL A 132 8.64 -30.23 -2.17
N LEU A 133 9.88 -30.25 -2.67
CA LEU A 133 10.59 -31.48 -3.05
C LEU A 133 11.01 -32.32 -1.83
N GLU A 134 11.25 -31.68 -0.70
CA GLU A 134 11.55 -32.32 0.59
C GLU A 134 10.29 -32.84 1.27
N LYS A 135 9.17 -32.12 1.16
CA LYS A 135 7.84 -32.56 1.63
C LYS A 135 7.21 -33.63 0.74
N TYR A 136 7.52 -33.63 -0.56
CA TYR A 136 7.04 -34.62 -1.54
C TYR A 136 8.21 -35.17 -2.36
N PRO A 137 9.08 -36.00 -1.75
CA PRO A 137 10.15 -36.65 -2.48
C PRO A 137 9.54 -37.48 -3.61
N SER A 138 10.20 -37.45 -4.75
CA SER A 138 9.77 -37.93 -6.08
C SER A 138 9.42 -39.43 -6.18
N SER A 139 9.34 -40.16 -5.07
CA SER A 139 8.78 -41.52 -5.00
C SER A 139 7.25 -41.58 -5.19
N THR A 140 6.52 -40.46 -5.02
CA THR A 140 5.06 -40.42 -5.18
C THR A 140 4.56 -40.05 -6.58
N LEU A 141 5.44 -39.54 -7.45
CA LEU A 141 5.08 -39.15 -8.83
C LEU A 141 5.32 -40.25 -9.87
N SER A 142 6.01 -41.32 -9.51
CA SER A 142 6.26 -42.47 -10.40
C SER A 142 5.04 -43.41 -10.52
N GLU A 143 4.17 -43.46 -9.50
CA GLU A 143 3.02 -44.40 -9.51
C GLU A 143 1.75 -43.86 -10.20
N ARG A 144 1.59 -42.54 -10.33
CA ARG A 144 0.40 -41.95 -10.98
C ARG A 144 0.48 -41.86 -12.51
N GLY A 145 1.64 -42.16 -13.11
CA GLY A 145 1.82 -42.17 -14.57
C GLY A 145 1.71 -43.56 -15.21
N LYS A 146 1.44 -44.63 -14.45
CA LYS A 146 1.40 -46.01 -14.94
C LYS A 146 0.01 -46.60 -15.18
N HIS A 147 -1.06 -45.82 -15.00
CA HIS A 147 -2.44 -46.30 -15.11
C HIS A 147 -3.38 -45.43 -15.97
N SER A 148 -2.88 -44.68 -16.95
CA SER A 148 -3.72 -44.18 -18.05
C SER A 148 -3.13 -44.49 -19.41
#